data_AF-A0A238XK33-F1
#
_entry.id   AF-A0A238XK33-F1
#
_cell.length_a   1.000
_cell.length_b   1.000
_cell.length_c   1.000
_cell.angle_alpha   90.00
_cell.angle_beta   90.00
_cell.angle_gamma   90.00
#
_symmetry.space_group_name_H-M   'P 1'
#
loop_
_entity.id
_entity.type
_entity.pdbx_description
1 polymer ?
#
loop_
_entity_poly.entity_id
_entity_poly.type
_entity_poly.pdbx_seq_one_letter_code
_entity_poly.pdbx_strand_id
1 'polypeptide(L)'
;MHEYLFRPEVVRVALVIGVIVSMLFYERVQLTTGGAIVPAYLALHIPRPLFILTTVGAAYGTYLVVNRVLARRVILYGRRKFEVEMLVGLAVIMVLTLTAHRFATLDPVLLGLAGIGFLIPGILAHDMARQRPGKTVVAVLATTAILGLFIYVYTSLLAIAPLEPGETVGGLVSVTGFPRELVVVAAAASVGIGMLVFSRLGLRSGGFISGAYIALVAPRWLDLVFAVVVAVATWFVVVHLLMPRLLLFGRRKLATMVLVGAILGWAAEAAVVAWTGGDYVPWRGLTIITLMVPALLANDAQRQGWEKTAWGATLTALGTFSVMNLLSAALIAGGILEA
;
A
#
# COMPACT_ATOMS: atom_id res chain seq x y z
N MET A 1 -5.49 11.97 -5.02
CA MET A 1 -5.58 11.04 -3.87
C MET A 1 -6.98 11.19 -3.30
N HIS A 2 -7.73 10.12 -3.08
CA HIS A 2 -9.12 10.25 -2.64
C HIS A 2 -9.14 10.83 -1.23
N GLU A 3 -9.86 11.93 -1.01
CA GLU A 3 -10.21 12.36 0.34
C GLU A 3 -11.01 11.24 0.98
N TYR A 4 -10.47 10.65 2.05
CA TYR A 4 -11.25 9.73 2.86
C TYR A 4 -12.37 10.53 3.51
N LEU A 5 -13.58 9.98 3.53
CA LEU A 5 -14.69 10.51 4.33
C LEU A 5 -14.39 10.48 5.84
N PHE A 6 -13.30 9.83 6.21
CA PHE A 6 -12.90 9.56 7.58
C PHE A 6 -11.66 10.37 7.94
N ARG A 7 -11.59 10.78 9.21
CA ARG A 7 -10.42 11.44 9.77
C ARG A 7 -9.16 10.57 9.57
N PRO A 8 -7.96 11.15 9.36
CA PRO A 8 -6.73 10.39 9.12
C PRO A 8 -6.42 9.35 10.22
N GLU A 9 -6.78 9.64 11.47
CA GLU A 9 -6.59 8.75 12.62
C GLU A 9 -7.46 7.49 12.48
N VAL A 10 -8.71 7.66 12.04
CA VAL A 10 -9.63 6.54 11.78
C VAL A 10 -9.07 5.66 10.66
N VAL A 11 -8.53 6.26 9.61
CA VAL A 11 -7.91 5.52 8.50
C VAL A 11 -6.71 4.72 8.99
N ARG A 12 -5.80 5.34 9.76
CA ARG A 12 -4.63 4.67 10.35
C ARG A 12 -5.05 3.47 11.22
N VAL A 13 -6.01 3.65 12.12
CA VAL A 13 -6.52 2.59 13.00
C VAL A 13 -7.22 1.49 12.19
N ALA A 14 -8.06 1.84 11.22
CA ALA A 14 -8.76 0.90 10.37
C ALA A 14 -7.80 -0.05 9.64
N LEU A 15 -6.64 0.45 9.18
CA LEU A 15 -5.64 -0.39 8.52
C LEU A 15 -4.96 -1.36 9.49
N VAL A 16 -4.59 -0.92 10.69
CA VAL A 16 -3.99 -1.79 11.72
C VAL A 16 -4.98 -2.89 12.12
N ILE A 17 -6.23 -2.53 12.42
CA ILE A 17 -7.28 -3.49 12.72
C ILE A 17 -7.58 -4.38 11.51
N GLY A 18 -7.49 -3.85 10.29
CA GLY A 18 -7.60 -4.60 9.05
C GLY A 18 -6.62 -5.75 8.94
N VAL A 19 -5.36 -5.49 9.29
CA VAL A 19 -4.31 -6.51 9.31
C VAL A 19 -4.59 -7.58 10.37
N ILE A 20 -5.05 -7.17 11.56
CA ILE A 20 -5.44 -8.10 12.65
C ILE A 20 -6.61 -8.98 12.20
N VAL A 21 -7.70 -8.37 11.72
CA VAL A 21 -8.91 -9.09 11.27
C VAL A 21 -8.57 -10.04 10.13
N SER A 22 -7.79 -9.59 9.14
CA SER A 22 -7.37 -10.45 8.02
C SER A 22 -6.53 -11.64 8.49
N MET A 23 -5.63 -11.43 9.46
CA MET A 23 -4.78 -12.50 10.00
C MET A 23 -5.60 -13.50 10.82
N LEU A 24 -6.49 -13.03 11.71
CA LEU A 24 -7.37 -13.87 12.51
C LEU A 24 -8.34 -14.67 11.62
N PHE A 25 -8.90 -14.03 10.60
CA PHE A 25 -9.75 -14.71 9.62
C PHE A 25 -9.00 -15.79 8.86
N TYR A 26 -7.76 -15.51 8.42
CA TYR A 26 -6.92 -16.51 7.78
C TYR A 26 -6.62 -17.69 8.71
N GLU A 27 -6.37 -17.47 10.01
CA GLU A 27 -6.10 -18.56 10.96
C GLU A 27 -7.32 -19.45 11.20
N ARG A 28 -8.51 -18.86 11.27
CA ARG A 28 -9.76 -19.61 11.56
C ARG A 28 -10.37 -20.25 10.32
N VAL A 29 -10.38 -19.54 9.20
CA VAL A 29 -11.12 -19.92 7.98
C VAL A 29 -10.19 -20.45 6.89
N GLN A 30 -8.86 -20.27 7.04
CA GLN A 30 -7.84 -20.72 6.07
C GLN A 30 -8.03 -20.11 4.66
N LEU A 31 -8.73 -18.97 4.58
CA LEU A 31 -8.92 -18.18 3.38
C LEU A 31 -8.20 -16.84 3.50
N THR A 32 -7.59 -16.39 2.42
CA THR A 32 -6.93 -15.09 2.34
C THR A 32 -7.88 -14.02 1.83
N THR A 33 -7.67 -12.77 2.25
CA THR A 33 -8.63 -11.67 2.06
C THR A 33 -8.22 -10.70 0.96
N GLY A 34 -7.39 -11.14 -0.02
CA GLY A 34 -6.88 -10.26 -1.07
C GLY A 34 -5.72 -9.38 -0.63
N GLY A 35 -4.99 -9.79 0.42
CA GLY A 35 -3.98 -8.98 1.11
C GLY A 35 -4.49 -8.43 2.45
N ALA A 36 -3.62 -8.38 3.46
CA ALA A 36 -4.02 -8.08 4.84
C ALA A 36 -4.66 -6.69 5.04
N ILE A 37 -4.49 -5.79 4.07
CA ILE A 37 -4.91 -4.38 4.16
C ILE A 37 -6.15 -4.12 3.30
N VAL A 38 -6.43 -4.99 2.31
CA VAL A 38 -7.51 -4.76 1.35
C VAL A 38 -8.89 -4.64 2.01
N PRO A 39 -9.28 -5.52 2.96
CA PRO A 39 -10.57 -5.37 3.64
C PRO A 39 -10.75 -4.02 4.34
N ALA A 40 -9.69 -3.43 4.89
CA ALA A 40 -9.78 -2.11 5.53
C ALA A 40 -10.04 -1.00 4.51
N TYR A 41 -9.36 -1.03 3.36
CA TYR A 41 -9.63 -0.08 2.28
C TYR A 41 -11.05 -0.20 1.74
N LEU A 42 -11.57 -1.42 1.57
CA LEU A 42 -12.97 -1.62 1.15
C LEU A 42 -13.94 -1.14 2.23
N ALA A 43 -13.64 -1.38 3.51
CA ALA A 43 -14.51 -1.01 4.62
C ALA A 43 -14.67 0.52 4.74
N LEU A 44 -13.58 1.28 4.50
CA LEU A 44 -13.61 2.74 4.41
C LEU A 44 -14.44 3.27 3.23
N HIS A 45 -14.85 2.42 2.28
CA HIS A 45 -15.65 2.79 1.12
C HIS A 45 -17.05 2.15 1.11
N ILE A 46 -17.49 1.52 2.22
CA ILE A 46 -18.86 0.99 2.34
C ILE A 46 -19.93 2.03 2.00
N PRO A 47 -19.82 3.32 2.41
CA PRO A 47 -20.79 4.35 2.03
C PRO A 47 -20.88 4.61 0.52
N ARG A 48 -19.88 4.18 -0.27
CA ARG A 48 -19.81 4.36 -1.72
C ARG A 48 -19.60 3.01 -2.42
N PRO A 49 -20.63 2.14 -2.48
CA PRO A 49 -20.49 0.74 -2.87
C PRO A 49 -19.97 0.53 -4.30
N LEU A 50 -20.19 1.49 -5.21
CA LEU A 50 -19.67 1.40 -6.59
C LEU A 50 -18.14 1.28 -6.63
N PHE A 51 -17.43 1.95 -5.72
CA PHE A 51 -15.98 1.81 -5.58
C PHE A 51 -15.57 0.36 -5.27
N ILE A 52 -16.30 -0.31 -4.37
CA ILE A 52 -16.05 -1.70 -3.99
C ILE A 52 -16.33 -2.63 -5.17
N LEU A 53 -17.50 -2.46 -5.81
CA LEU A 53 -17.91 -3.27 -6.95
C LEU A 53 -16.90 -3.17 -8.10
N THR A 54 -16.49 -1.95 -8.45
CA THR A 54 -15.51 -1.72 -9.51
C THR A 54 -14.15 -2.33 -9.17
N THR A 55 -13.71 -2.24 -7.91
CA THR A 55 -12.43 -2.82 -7.47
C THR A 55 -12.42 -4.34 -7.54
N VAL A 56 -13.50 -4.99 -7.07
CA VAL A 56 -13.64 -6.45 -7.14
C VAL A 56 -13.78 -6.91 -8.60
N GLY A 57 -14.52 -6.16 -9.43
CA GLY A 57 -14.62 -6.38 -10.86
C GLY A 57 -13.27 -6.26 -11.58
N ALA A 58 -12.51 -5.21 -11.28
CA ALA A 58 -11.15 -5.01 -11.80
C ALA A 58 -10.21 -6.14 -11.38
N ALA A 59 -10.30 -6.60 -10.14
CA ALA A 59 -9.53 -7.75 -9.66
C ALA A 59 -9.89 -9.04 -10.42
N TYR A 60 -11.17 -9.27 -10.67
CA TYR A 60 -11.61 -10.44 -11.44
C TYR A 60 -11.15 -10.36 -12.90
N GLY A 61 -11.27 -9.19 -13.54
CA GLY A 61 -10.74 -8.94 -14.88
C GLY A 61 -9.23 -9.16 -14.96
N THR A 62 -8.48 -8.66 -13.97
CA THR A 62 -7.04 -8.88 -13.84
C THR A 62 -6.71 -10.38 -13.71
N TYR A 63 -7.46 -11.10 -12.87
CA TYR A 63 -7.33 -12.56 -12.74
C TYR A 63 -7.57 -13.26 -14.08
N LEU A 64 -8.60 -12.90 -14.83
CA LEU A 64 -8.89 -13.49 -16.14
C LEU A 64 -7.76 -13.23 -17.14
N VAL A 65 -7.33 -11.97 -17.28
CA VAL A 65 -6.24 -11.59 -18.18
C VAL A 65 -4.97 -12.40 -17.85
N VAL A 66 -4.54 -12.40 -16.59
CA VAL A 66 -3.28 -13.06 -16.24
C VAL A 66 -3.40 -14.58 -16.27
N ASN A 67 -4.41 -15.15 -15.63
CA ASN A 67 -4.50 -16.59 -15.40
C ASN A 67 -5.12 -17.36 -16.57
N ARG A 68 -5.97 -16.72 -17.39
CA ARG A 68 -6.61 -17.38 -18.54
C ARG A 68 -5.96 -17.03 -19.87
N VAL A 69 -5.34 -15.86 -20.01
CA VAL A 69 -4.72 -15.43 -21.27
C VAL A 69 -3.20 -15.49 -21.20
N LEU A 70 -2.56 -14.71 -20.33
CA LEU A 70 -1.09 -14.58 -20.31
C LEU A 70 -0.38 -15.86 -19.85
N ALA A 71 -0.90 -16.53 -18.82
CA ALA A 71 -0.31 -17.76 -18.28
C ALA A 71 -0.30 -18.92 -19.28
N ARG A 72 -1.08 -18.85 -20.37
CA ARG A 72 -1.03 -19.82 -21.48
C ARG A 72 0.07 -19.50 -22.52
N ARG A 73 0.54 -18.25 -22.56
CA ARG A 73 1.51 -17.77 -23.56
C ARG A 73 2.91 -17.60 -22.99
N VAL A 74 3.02 -17.33 -21.69
CA VAL A 74 4.28 -17.04 -21.01
C VAL A 74 4.36 -17.84 -19.72
N ILE A 75 5.55 -18.33 -19.41
CA ILE A 75 5.83 -19.05 -18.17
C ILE A 75 5.79 -18.05 -17.00
N LEU A 76 4.69 -18.06 -16.25
CA LEU A 76 4.45 -17.23 -15.07
C LEU A 76 4.37 -18.09 -13.80
N TYR A 77 5.46 -18.16 -13.04
CA TYR A 77 5.51 -18.85 -11.75
C TYR A 77 6.08 -17.97 -10.63
N GLY A 78 5.77 -18.35 -9.39
CA GLY A 78 6.32 -17.73 -8.18
C GLY A 78 6.11 -16.22 -8.12
N ARG A 79 7.19 -15.48 -7.81
CA ARG A 79 7.18 -14.01 -7.67
C ARG A 79 6.82 -13.29 -8.97
N ARG A 80 7.27 -13.80 -10.12
CA ARG A 80 7.01 -13.20 -11.44
C ARG A 80 5.52 -13.12 -11.74
N LYS A 81 4.76 -14.16 -11.37
CA LYS A 81 3.31 -14.18 -11.56
C LYS A 81 2.64 -13.07 -10.76
N PHE A 82 3.01 -12.90 -9.49
CA PHE A 82 2.49 -11.83 -8.64
C PHE A 82 2.80 -10.44 -9.23
N GLU A 83 4.03 -10.20 -9.69
CA GLU A 83 4.43 -8.92 -10.30
C GLU A 83 3.60 -8.59 -11.54
N VAL A 84 3.33 -9.58 -12.40
CA VAL A 84 2.46 -9.42 -13.57
C VAL A 84 1.01 -9.14 -13.16
N GLU A 85 0.47 -9.82 -12.13
CA GLU A 85 -0.86 -9.53 -11.59
C GLU A 85 -0.97 -8.10 -11.05
N MET A 86 0.08 -7.59 -10.41
CA MET A 86 0.16 -6.21 -9.95
C MET A 86 0.17 -5.21 -11.12
N LEU A 87 1.01 -5.43 -12.13
CA LEU A 87 1.11 -4.55 -13.30
C LEU A 87 -0.19 -4.53 -14.12
N VAL A 88 -0.81 -5.69 -14.35
CA VAL A 88 -2.09 -5.77 -15.06
C VAL A 88 -3.21 -5.13 -14.24
N GLY A 89 -3.26 -5.39 -12.93
CA GLY A 89 -4.24 -4.76 -12.05
C GLY A 89 -4.14 -3.23 -12.03
N LEU A 90 -2.91 -2.71 -12.01
CA LEU A 90 -2.65 -1.28 -12.12
C LEU A 90 -3.03 -0.72 -13.49
N ALA A 91 -2.78 -1.44 -14.57
CA ALA A 91 -3.22 -1.02 -15.90
C ALA A 91 -4.76 -0.95 -16.00
N VAL A 92 -5.46 -1.98 -15.50
CA VAL A 92 -6.92 -2.04 -15.49
C VAL A 92 -7.51 -0.88 -14.69
N ILE A 93 -7.01 -0.64 -13.47
CA ILE A 93 -7.54 0.44 -12.62
C ILE A 93 -7.23 1.83 -13.16
N MET A 94 -6.11 2.01 -13.86
CA MET A 94 -5.78 3.27 -14.54
C MET A 94 -6.75 3.57 -15.67
N VAL A 95 -7.07 2.58 -16.51
CA VAL A 95 -8.09 2.75 -17.56
C VAL A 95 -9.44 3.09 -16.93
N LEU A 96 -9.85 2.36 -15.89
CA LEU A 96 -11.09 2.61 -15.18
C LEU A 96 -11.13 4.00 -14.55
N THR A 97 -10.04 4.46 -13.94
CA THR A 97 -9.91 5.81 -13.39
C THR A 97 -10.07 6.88 -14.46
N LEU A 98 -9.41 6.73 -15.61
CA LEU A 98 -9.55 7.67 -16.72
C LEU A 98 -10.99 7.71 -17.23
N THR A 99 -11.63 6.55 -17.39
CA THR A 99 -13.06 6.49 -17.77
C THR A 99 -13.96 7.15 -16.73
N ALA A 100 -13.71 6.91 -15.44
CA ALA A 100 -14.49 7.46 -14.34
C ALA A 100 -14.47 8.99 -14.36
N HIS A 101 -13.31 9.62 -14.59
CA HIS A 101 -13.22 11.09 -14.69
C HIS A 101 -13.97 11.64 -15.90
N ARG A 102 -14.04 10.90 -17.00
CA ARG A 102 -14.83 11.31 -18.17
C ARG A 102 -16.34 11.22 -17.93
N PHE A 103 -16.78 10.22 -17.18
CA PHE A 103 -18.21 10.02 -16.88
C PHE A 103 -18.68 10.80 -15.64
N ALA A 104 -17.79 11.17 -14.73
CA ALA A 104 -18.10 11.94 -13.52
C ALA A 104 -18.65 13.34 -13.83
N THR A 105 -18.40 13.87 -15.03
CA THR A 105 -19.01 15.12 -15.51
C THR A 105 -20.51 14.99 -15.77
N LEU A 106 -21.00 13.78 -16.00
CA LEU A 106 -22.42 13.48 -16.23
C LEU A 106 -23.14 13.17 -14.92
N ASP A 107 -22.51 12.34 -14.08
CA ASP A 107 -23.03 11.99 -12.75
C ASP A 107 -21.84 11.77 -11.77
N PRO A 108 -21.73 12.54 -10.68
CA PRO A 108 -20.68 12.38 -9.68
C PRO A 108 -20.58 10.97 -9.08
N VAL A 109 -21.67 10.20 -9.05
CA VAL A 109 -21.68 8.81 -8.57
C VAL A 109 -20.75 7.94 -9.43
N LEU A 110 -20.63 8.22 -10.73
CA LEU A 110 -19.78 7.46 -11.67
C LEU A 110 -18.28 7.62 -11.41
N LEU A 111 -17.87 8.56 -10.55
CA LEU A 111 -16.51 8.58 -10.03
C LEU A 111 -16.13 7.27 -9.32
N GLY A 112 -17.13 6.54 -8.80
CA GLY A 112 -16.95 5.20 -8.23
C GLY A 112 -16.40 4.15 -9.22
N LEU A 113 -16.41 4.44 -10.52
CA LEU A 113 -15.73 3.61 -11.52
C LEU A 113 -14.20 3.68 -11.41
N ALA A 114 -13.63 4.64 -10.68
CA ALA A 114 -12.18 4.67 -10.46
C ALA A 114 -11.69 3.50 -9.58
N GLY A 115 -12.59 2.91 -8.80
CA GLY A 115 -12.25 1.88 -7.82
C GLY A 115 -11.29 2.37 -6.72
N ILE A 116 -10.81 1.44 -5.90
CA ILE A 116 -10.09 1.73 -4.66
C ILE A 116 -8.68 1.20 -4.78
N GLY A 117 -7.70 2.08 -4.55
CA GLY A 117 -6.29 1.72 -4.41
C GLY A 117 -5.69 1.06 -5.65
N PHE A 118 -4.68 1.69 -6.25
CA PHE A 118 -4.10 1.23 -7.52
C PHE A 118 -3.45 -0.16 -7.48
N LEU A 119 -3.26 -0.73 -6.29
CA LEU A 119 -2.66 -2.05 -6.05
C LEU A 119 -3.68 -3.14 -5.72
N ILE A 120 -4.84 -2.74 -5.19
CA ILE A 120 -5.82 -3.66 -4.61
C ILE A 120 -6.31 -4.68 -5.65
N PRO A 121 -6.63 -4.30 -6.90
CA PRO A 121 -7.03 -5.26 -7.92
C PRO A 121 -6.00 -6.36 -8.17
N GLY A 122 -4.71 -6.01 -8.22
CA GLY A 122 -3.63 -6.98 -8.44
C GLY A 122 -3.46 -7.96 -7.29
N ILE A 123 -3.50 -7.47 -6.04
CA ILE A 123 -3.37 -8.33 -4.84
C ILE A 123 -4.59 -9.25 -4.71
N LEU A 124 -5.80 -8.75 -4.97
CA LEU A 124 -7.01 -9.57 -5.01
C LEU A 124 -6.93 -10.64 -6.11
N ALA A 125 -6.53 -10.26 -7.33
CA ALA A 125 -6.39 -11.19 -8.44
C ALA A 125 -5.41 -12.33 -8.12
N HIS A 126 -4.32 -12.02 -7.41
CA HIS A 126 -3.37 -13.03 -6.95
C HIS A 126 -4.00 -14.05 -6.00
N ASP A 127 -4.79 -13.59 -5.02
CA ASP A 127 -5.47 -14.50 -4.11
C ASP A 127 -6.57 -15.29 -4.84
N MET A 128 -7.32 -14.67 -5.78
CA MET A 128 -8.27 -15.39 -6.64
C MET A 128 -7.60 -16.53 -7.42
N ALA A 129 -6.37 -16.32 -7.89
CA ALA A 129 -5.59 -17.36 -8.56
C ALA A 129 -5.19 -18.52 -7.63
N ARG A 130 -4.99 -18.25 -6.33
CA ARG A 130 -4.55 -19.26 -5.35
C ARG A 130 -5.70 -20.05 -4.73
N GLN A 131 -6.85 -19.42 -4.46
CA GLN A 131 -7.95 -20.05 -3.72
C GLN A 131 -9.31 -20.01 -4.44
N ARG A 132 -9.33 -19.63 -5.72
CA ARG A 132 -10.51 -19.40 -6.57
C ARG A 132 -11.17 -18.03 -6.33
N PRO A 133 -11.74 -17.41 -7.38
CA PRO A 133 -12.41 -16.11 -7.28
C PRO A 133 -13.52 -16.06 -6.23
N GLY A 134 -14.47 -17.01 -6.27
CA GLY A 134 -15.62 -17.01 -5.36
C GLY A 134 -15.22 -17.04 -3.88
N LYS A 135 -14.26 -17.89 -3.49
CA LYS A 135 -13.78 -17.95 -2.10
C LYS A 135 -13.11 -16.65 -1.66
N THR A 136 -12.39 -15.99 -2.58
CA THR A 136 -11.72 -14.72 -2.31
C THR A 136 -12.72 -13.59 -2.14
N VAL A 137 -13.75 -13.53 -3.00
CA VAL A 137 -14.83 -12.54 -2.89
C VAL A 137 -15.58 -12.69 -1.57
N VAL A 138 -15.95 -13.92 -1.18
CA VAL A 138 -16.62 -14.17 0.10
C VAL A 138 -15.71 -13.76 1.27
N ALA A 139 -14.45 -14.17 1.27
CA ALA A 139 -13.50 -13.84 2.34
C ALA A 139 -13.28 -12.31 2.48
N VAL A 140 -13.07 -11.60 1.37
CA VAL A 140 -12.83 -10.15 1.41
C VAL A 140 -14.09 -9.40 1.82
N LEU A 141 -15.29 -9.77 1.34
CA LEU A 141 -16.54 -9.10 1.70
C LEU A 141 -16.92 -9.36 3.17
N ALA A 142 -16.73 -10.59 3.67
CA ALA A 142 -16.99 -10.91 5.07
C ALA A 142 -16.09 -10.09 6.01
N THR A 143 -14.79 -10.03 5.71
CA THR A 143 -13.85 -9.22 6.52
C THR A 143 -14.06 -7.72 6.35
N THR A 144 -14.48 -7.26 5.17
CA THR A 144 -14.90 -5.88 4.92
C THR A 144 -16.11 -5.51 5.78
N ALA A 145 -17.11 -6.38 5.90
CA ALA A 145 -18.29 -6.13 6.73
C ALA A 145 -17.94 -6.03 8.23
N ILE A 146 -17.09 -6.94 8.73
CA ILE A 146 -16.59 -6.91 10.10
C ILE A 146 -15.85 -5.59 10.38
N LEU A 147 -14.97 -5.16 9.47
CA LEU A 147 -14.24 -3.90 9.61
C LEU A 147 -15.15 -2.69 9.46
N GLY A 148 -16.17 -2.76 8.61
CA GLY A 148 -17.17 -1.71 8.46
C GLY A 148 -17.91 -1.45 9.77
N LEU A 149 -18.33 -2.52 10.44
CA LEU A 149 -18.95 -2.42 11.77
C LEU A 149 -17.97 -1.82 12.79
N PHE A 150 -16.72 -2.27 12.80
CA PHE A 150 -15.69 -1.70 13.68
C PHE A 150 -15.49 -0.20 13.42
N ILE A 151 -15.33 0.22 12.16
CA ILE A 151 -15.14 1.63 11.80
C ILE A 151 -16.34 2.45 12.24
N TYR A 152 -17.56 1.97 11.96
CA TYR A 152 -18.79 2.63 12.38
C TYR A 152 -18.79 2.87 13.90
N VAL A 153 -18.63 1.82 14.70
CA VAL A 153 -18.60 1.92 16.18
C VAL A 153 -17.47 2.85 16.64
N TYR A 154 -16.26 2.71 16.10
CA TYR A 154 -15.11 3.54 16.48
C TYR A 154 -15.37 5.02 16.20
N THR A 155 -15.93 5.35 15.03
CA THR A 155 -16.28 6.73 14.68
C THR A 155 -17.40 7.29 15.55
N SER A 156 -18.41 6.48 15.88
CA SER A 156 -19.48 6.88 16.79
C SER A 156 -18.97 7.17 18.20
N LEU A 157 -18.02 6.37 18.70
CA LEU A 157 -17.40 6.61 20.01
C LEU A 157 -16.58 7.91 20.02
N LEU A 158 -15.79 8.16 18.96
CA LEU A 158 -15.03 9.42 18.84
C LEU A 158 -15.93 10.65 18.73
N ALA A 159 -17.13 10.52 18.18
CA ALA A 159 -18.08 11.64 18.12
C ALA A 159 -18.64 12.03 19.50
N ILE A 160 -18.67 11.09 20.45
CA ILE A 160 -19.17 11.30 21.81
C ILE A 160 -18.03 11.64 22.77
N ALA A 161 -16.81 11.18 22.47
CA ALA A 161 -15.63 11.47 23.28
C ALA A 161 -15.27 12.97 23.15
N PRO A 162 -15.00 13.68 24.27
CA PRO A 162 -14.52 15.07 24.27
C PRO A 162 -13.02 15.12 23.92
N LEU A 163 -12.63 14.39 22.88
CA LEU A 163 -11.28 14.44 22.33
C LEU A 163 -11.31 15.49 21.24
N GLU A 164 -10.57 16.58 21.46
CA GLU A 164 -10.31 17.54 20.39
C GLU A 164 -9.75 16.77 19.19
N PRO A 165 -10.20 17.07 17.96
CA PRO A 165 -9.55 16.54 16.78
C PRO A 165 -8.06 16.88 16.92
N GLY A 166 -7.20 15.86 16.99
CA GLY A 166 -5.76 16.11 17.01
C GLY A 166 -5.43 17.03 15.85
N GLU A 167 -4.66 18.09 16.11
CA GLU A 167 -4.27 19.03 15.06
C GLU A 167 -3.65 18.21 13.92
N THR A 168 -4.44 18.03 12.86
CA THR A 168 -3.89 17.57 11.60
C THR A 168 -2.91 18.67 11.23
N VAL A 169 -1.60 18.41 11.34
CA VAL A 169 -0.59 19.29 10.80
C VAL A 169 -0.85 19.36 9.30
N GLY A 170 -1.71 20.30 8.94
CA GLY A 170 -2.38 20.45 7.66
C GLY A 170 -1.38 21.03 6.69
N GLY A 171 -0.55 20.15 6.14
CA GLY A 171 0.41 20.50 5.11
C GLY A 171 0.80 19.24 4.36
N LEU A 172 0.65 19.26 3.05
CA LEU A 172 1.22 18.21 2.20
C LEU A 172 2.75 18.34 2.22
N VAL A 173 3.48 17.26 1.91
CA VAL A 173 4.94 17.34 1.73
C VAL A 173 5.25 18.49 0.77
N SER A 174 6.04 19.48 1.22
CA SER A 174 6.38 20.66 0.41
C SER A 174 7.45 20.38 -0.64
N VAL A 175 8.27 19.34 -0.45
CA VAL A 175 9.34 18.94 -1.37
C VAL A 175 9.26 17.44 -1.62
N THR A 176 8.84 17.06 -2.82
CA THR A 176 8.79 15.66 -3.28
C THR A 176 9.80 15.41 -4.39
N GLY A 177 10.23 14.16 -4.55
CA GLY A 177 11.19 13.76 -5.57
C GLY A 177 10.65 13.79 -7.00
N PHE A 178 9.33 13.80 -7.14
CA PHE A 178 8.59 13.99 -8.40
C PHE A 178 7.16 14.46 -8.08
N PRO A 179 6.38 14.95 -9.07
CA PRO A 179 5.00 15.37 -8.85
C PRO A 179 4.12 14.25 -8.30
N ARG A 180 3.40 14.53 -7.22
CA ARG A 180 2.54 13.55 -6.50
C ARG A 180 1.42 12.96 -7.35
N GLU A 181 1.02 13.67 -8.41
CA GLU A 181 0.04 13.26 -9.40
C GLU A 181 0.52 12.00 -10.14
N LEU A 182 1.84 11.81 -10.25
CA LEU A 182 2.47 10.67 -10.91
C LEU A 182 2.64 9.45 -9.99
N VAL A 183 2.21 9.47 -8.71
CA VAL A 183 2.44 8.36 -7.76
C VAL A 183 1.93 7.01 -8.27
N VAL A 184 0.81 6.98 -8.98
CA VAL A 184 0.28 5.73 -9.55
C VAL A 184 1.19 5.20 -10.67
N VAL A 185 1.69 6.10 -11.52
CA VAL A 185 2.65 5.77 -12.59
C VAL A 185 3.99 5.34 -11.98
N ALA A 186 4.43 6.03 -10.93
CA ALA A 186 5.63 5.71 -10.18
C ALA A 186 5.53 4.33 -9.52
N ALA A 187 4.37 3.95 -9.01
CA ALA A 187 4.15 2.60 -8.50
C ALA A 187 4.31 1.56 -9.61
N ALA A 188 3.76 1.77 -10.80
CA ALA A 188 3.95 0.87 -11.94
C ALA A 188 5.43 0.76 -12.33
N ALA A 189 6.12 1.91 -12.41
CA ALA A 189 7.55 1.97 -12.68
C ALA A 189 8.36 1.21 -11.61
N SER A 190 8.05 1.39 -10.33
CA SER A 190 8.66 0.68 -9.20
C SER A 190 8.46 -0.83 -9.29
N VAL A 191 7.26 -1.31 -9.66
CA VAL A 191 7.03 -2.75 -9.86
C VAL A 191 7.86 -3.28 -11.03
N GLY A 192 7.88 -2.57 -12.18
CA GLY A 192 8.63 -2.97 -13.36
C GLY A 192 10.15 -2.97 -13.15
N ILE A 193 10.68 -1.90 -12.54
CA ILE A 193 12.10 -1.78 -12.19
C ILE A 193 12.46 -2.81 -11.12
N GLY A 194 11.64 -2.99 -10.08
CA GLY A 194 11.87 -3.99 -9.05
C GLY A 194 11.89 -5.42 -9.60
N MET A 195 11.03 -5.71 -10.58
CA MET A 195 11.04 -6.97 -11.34
C MET A 195 12.34 -7.12 -12.14
N LEU A 196 12.81 -6.06 -12.82
CA LEU A 196 14.08 -6.07 -13.55
C LEU A 196 15.27 -6.31 -12.61
N VAL A 197 15.38 -5.53 -11.52
CA VAL A 197 16.43 -5.65 -10.50
C VAL A 197 16.45 -7.06 -9.92
N PHE A 198 15.29 -7.61 -9.57
CA PHE A 198 15.24 -8.98 -9.05
C PHE A 198 15.65 -10.02 -10.10
N SER A 199 15.19 -9.88 -11.35
CA SER A 199 15.52 -10.84 -12.42
C SER A 199 17.01 -10.84 -12.80
N ARG A 200 17.69 -9.71 -12.66
CA ARG A 200 19.10 -9.54 -13.04
C ARG A 200 20.07 -9.74 -11.88
N LEU A 201 19.71 -9.27 -10.68
CA LEU A 201 20.62 -9.20 -9.53
C LEU A 201 20.15 -10.09 -8.36
N GLY A 202 18.94 -10.65 -8.42
CA GLY A 202 18.37 -11.46 -7.33
C GLY A 202 17.98 -10.65 -6.08
N LEU A 203 17.99 -9.32 -6.16
CA LEU A 203 17.76 -8.42 -5.01
C LEU A 203 16.28 -8.06 -4.85
N ARG A 204 15.79 -8.07 -3.61
CA ARG A 204 14.42 -7.62 -3.27
C ARG A 204 14.43 -6.16 -2.81
N SER A 205 13.38 -5.43 -3.16
CA SER A 205 13.28 -3.97 -3.02
C SER A 205 12.55 -3.49 -1.76
N GLY A 206 12.40 -4.34 -0.74
CA GLY A 206 11.65 -3.98 0.46
C GLY A 206 10.15 -3.88 0.20
N GLY A 207 9.60 -4.74 -0.67
CA GLY A 207 8.24 -4.63 -1.20
C GLY A 207 8.17 -4.02 -2.61
N PHE A 208 7.04 -4.22 -3.30
CA PHE A 208 6.88 -3.85 -4.71
C PHE A 208 6.69 -2.35 -4.95
N ILE A 209 6.19 -1.62 -3.95
CA ILE A 209 5.84 -0.19 -4.07
C ILE A 209 6.77 0.70 -3.25
N SER A 210 7.56 0.11 -2.34
CA SER A 210 8.47 0.87 -1.48
C SER A 210 9.46 1.71 -2.29
N GLY A 211 9.91 1.23 -3.46
CA GLY A 211 10.74 2.01 -4.38
C GLY A 211 10.09 3.32 -4.83
N ALA A 212 8.81 3.31 -5.19
CA ALA A 212 8.09 4.52 -5.59
C ALA A 212 7.97 5.55 -4.46
N TYR A 213 7.70 5.08 -3.24
CA TYR A 213 7.54 5.96 -2.10
C TYR A 213 8.87 6.48 -1.55
N ILE A 214 9.92 5.65 -1.53
CA ILE A 214 11.28 6.06 -1.21
C ILE A 214 11.75 7.11 -2.25
N ALA A 215 11.47 6.91 -3.53
CA ALA A 215 11.75 7.90 -4.58
C ALA A 215 10.98 9.21 -4.35
N LEU A 216 9.71 9.13 -3.94
CA LEU A 216 8.87 10.30 -3.70
C LEU A 216 9.39 11.16 -2.55
N VAL A 217 9.92 10.57 -1.48
CA VAL A 217 10.45 11.32 -0.33
C VAL A 217 11.97 11.50 -0.37
N ALA A 218 12.63 11.03 -1.42
CA ALA A 218 14.09 11.04 -1.52
C ALA A 218 14.76 12.41 -1.22
N PRO A 219 14.20 13.57 -1.65
CA PRO A 219 14.76 14.88 -1.32
C PRO A 219 14.75 15.19 0.18
N ARG A 220 13.85 14.57 0.95
CA ARG A 220 13.73 14.72 2.39
C ARG A 220 14.46 13.58 3.07
N TRP A 221 15.79 13.69 3.12
CA TRP A 221 16.66 12.64 3.66
C TRP A 221 16.30 12.21 5.10
N LEU A 222 15.75 13.11 5.92
CA LEU A 222 15.25 12.77 7.25
C LEU A 222 14.08 11.75 7.22
N ASP A 223 13.23 11.77 6.19
CA ASP A 223 12.14 10.80 6.02
C ASP A 223 12.71 9.41 5.70
N LEU A 224 13.81 9.36 4.93
CA LEU A 224 14.53 8.12 4.66
C LEU A 224 15.20 7.58 5.92
N VAL A 225 15.87 8.43 6.70
CA VAL A 225 16.48 8.05 7.98
C VAL A 225 15.41 7.52 8.94
N PHE A 226 14.29 8.22 9.07
CA PHE A 226 13.15 7.79 9.87
C PHE A 226 12.67 6.39 9.45
N ALA A 227 12.47 6.17 8.15
CA ALA A 227 12.02 4.87 7.65
C ALA A 227 13.02 3.74 7.94
N VAL A 228 14.33 4.00 7.81
CA VAL A 228 15.39 3.02 8.13
C VAL A 228 15.42 2.72 9.62
N VAL A 229 15.34 3.73 10.49
CA VAL A 229 15.32 3.55 11.95
C VAL A 229 14.12 2.70 12.37
N VAL A 230 12.92 3.03 11.89
CA VAL A 230 11.71 2.24 12.17
C VAL A 230 11.84 0.83 11.61
N ALA A 231 12.42 0.65 10.43
CA ALA A 231 12.62 -0.68 9.83
C ALA A 231 13.58 -1.54 10.66
N VAL A 232 14.71 -0.97 11.12
CA VAL A 232 15.69 -1.66 11.96
C VAL A 232 15.07 -2.02 13.32
N ALA A 233 14.36 -1.10 13.95
CA ALA A 233 13.67 -1.37 15.21
C ALA A 233 12.60 -2.46 15.05
N THR A 234 11.80 -2.40 13.98
CA THR A 234 10.79 -3.42 13.65
C THR A 234 11.43 -4.79 13.44
N TRP A 235 12.50 -4.84 12.64
CA TRP A 235 13.26 -6.05 12.41
C TRP A 235 13.84 -6.61 13.71
N PHE A 236 14.44 -5.77 14.57
CA PHE A 236 15.00 -6.20 15.84
C PHE A 236 13.92 -6.82 16.74
N VAL A 237 12.82 -6.10 16.97
CA VAL A 237 11.71 -6.59 17.81
C VAL A 237 11.14 -7.88 17.25
N VAL A 238 10.81 -7.93 15.96
CA VAL A 238 10.17 -9.13 15.40
C VAL A 238 11.14 -10.31 15.34
N VAL A 239 12.37 -10.11 14.86
CA VAL A 239 13.32 -11.21 14.61
C VAL A 239 14.01 -11.68 15.87
N HIS A 240 14.41 -10.78 16.77
CA HIS A 240 15.19 -11.14 17.96
C HIS A 240 14.32 -11.31 19.21
N LEU A 241 13.17 -10.63 19.31
CA LEU A 241 12.32 -10.75 20.49
C LEU A 241 11.10 -11.65 20.24
N LEU A 242 10.39 -11.50 19.12
CA LEU A 242 9.12 -12.22 18.91
C LEU A 242 9.30 -13.58 18.25
N MET A 243 10.07 -13.70 17.17
CA MET A 243 10.28 -14.97 16.46
C MET A 243 10.84 -16.11 17.33
N PRO A 244 11.73 -15.88 18.32
CA PRO A 244 12.16 -16.94 19.22
C PRO A 244 11.07 -17.43 20.18
N ARG A 245 10.02 -16.63 20.41
CA ARG A 245 8.95 -16.89 21.38
C ARG A 245 7.63 -17.30 20.71
N LEU A 246 7.43 -16.94 19.45
CA LEU A 246 6.19 -17.09 18.71
C LEU A 246 6.45 -17.78 17.37
N LEU A 247 5.55 -18.68 16.96
CA LEU A 247 5.63 -19.37 15.66
C LEU A 247 5.24 -18.43 14.50
N LEU A 248 6.13 -17.50 14.18
CA LEU A 248 5.95 -16.48 13.15
C LEU A 248 6.61 -16.91 11.84
N PHE A 249 5.81 -17.51 10.95
CA PHE A 249 6.24 -17.90 9.60
C PHE A 249 5.28 -17.38 8.53
N GLY A 250 5.80 -17.23 7.30
CA GLY A 250 5.00 -16.85 6.14
C GLY A 250 4.20 -15.55 6.35
N ARG A 251 2.86 -15.67 6.30
CA ARG A 251 1.91 -14.54 6.45
C ARG A 251 1.88 -13.99 7.87
N ARG A 252 2.00 -14.84 8.90
CA ARG A 252 2.07 -14.40 10.31
C ARG A 252 3.22 -13.42 10.52
N LYS A 253 4.42 -13.80 10.06
CA LYS A 253 5.60 -12.94 10.15
C LYS A 253 5.39 -11.59 9.48
N LEU A 254 4.83 -11.56 8.27
CA LEU A 254 4.58 -10.31 7.56
C LEU A 254 3.55 -9.43 8.30
N ALA A 255 2.45 -10.02 8.77
CA ALA A 255 1.44 -9.30 9.55
C ALA A 255 2.05 -8.74 10.85
N THR A 256 2.86 -9.52 11.57
CA THR A 256 3.55 -9.05 12.78
C THR A 256 4.54 -7.92 12.48
N MET A 257 5.31 -8.00 11.38
CA MET A 257 6.19 -6.91 10.94
C MET A 257 5.40 -5.62 10.71
N VAL A 258 4.25 -5.72 10.06
CA VAL A 258 3.36 -4.58 9.82
C VAL A 258 2.81 -4.01 11.13
N LEU A 259 2.31 -4.85 12.03
CA LEU A 259 1.71 -4.41 13.29
C LEU A 259 2.74 -3.76 14.23
N VAL A 260 3.91 -4.41 14.40
CA VAL A 260 5.01 -3.87 15.20
C VAL A 260 5.55 -2.59 14.56
N GLY A 261 5.72 -2.57 13.24
CA GLY A 261 6.16 -1.38 12.51
C GLY A 261 5.18 -0.22 12.62
N ALA A 262 3.87 -0.49 12.66
CA ALA A 262 2.86 0.54 12.88
C ALA A 262 2.97 1.15 14.29
N ILE A 263 3.12 0.31 15.33
CA ILE A 263 3.27 0.78 16.73
C ILE A 263 4.56 1.60 16.88
N LEU A 264 5.69 1.07 16.42
CA LEU A 264 6.99 1.74 16.51
C LEU A 264 7.03 3.02 15.66
N GLY A 265 6.46 2.97 14.45
CA GLY A 265 6.37 4.12 13.56
C GLY A 265 5.56 5.25 14.16
N TRP A 266 4.39 4.96 14.75
CA TRP A 266 3.57 5.98 15.43
C TRP A 266 4.25 6.54 16.67
N ALA A 267 4.86 5.68 17.50
CA ALA A 267 5.60 6.13 18.67
C ALA A 267 6.78 7.05 18.28
N ALA A 268 7.52 6.68 17.23
CA ALA A 268 8.62 7.48 16.71
C ALA A 268 8.13 8.80 16.08
N GLU A 269 7.04 8.78 15.31
CA GLU A 269 6.42 9.98 14.73
C GLU A 269 6.01 10.94 15.85
N ALA A 270 5.28 10.47 16.86
CA ALA A 270 4.86 11.26 18.00
C ALA A 270 6.04 11.84 18.78
N ALA A 271 7.09 11.04 19.03
CA ALA A 271 8.29 11.50 19.72
C ALA A 271 9.04 12.58 18.92
N VAL A 272 9.17 12.40 17.60
CA VAL A 272 9.82 13.40 16.72
C VAL A 272 9.02 14.70 16.71
N VAL A 273 7.70 14.62 16.51
CA VAL A 273 6.83 15.80 16.49
C VAL A 273 6.87 16.55 17.82
N ALA A 274 6.83 15.83 18.95
CA ALA A 274 6.95 16.43 20.28
C ALA A 274 8.32 17.09 20.49
N TRP A 275 9.40 16.47 20.01
CA TRP A 275 10.75 16.99 20.19
C TRP A 275 11.05 18.20 19.30
N THR A 276 10.51 18.23 18.08
CA THR A 276 10.71 19.35 17.14
C THR A 276 9.66 20.44 17.30
N GLY A 277 8.77 20.37 18.31
CA GLY A 277 7.66 21.32 18.45
C GLY A 277 6.74 21.40 17.23
N GLY A 278 6.62 20.32 16.45
CA GLY A 278 5.83 20.28 15.21
C GLY A 278 6.53 20.74 13.92
N ASP A 279 7.75 21.29 13.98
CA ASP A 279 8.48 21.79 12.81
C ASP A 279 8.67 20.72 11.74
N TYR A 280 8.98 19.50 12.18
CA TYR A 280 9.18 18.35 11.32
C TYR A 280 8.18 17.24 11.64
N VAL A 281 7.42 16.83 10.63
CA VAL A 281 6.55 15.66 10.69
C VAL A 281 7.07 14.64 9.66
N PRO A 282 7.51 13.46 10.10
CA PRO A 282 7.92 12.39 9.20
C PRO A 282 6.82 12.09 8.18
N TRP A 283 7.17 12.07 6.90
CA TRP A 283 6.31 11.67 5.79
C TRP A 283 4.93 12.36 5.81
N ARG A 284 4.93 13.65 6.14
CA ARG A 284 3.73 14.48 6.28
C ARG A 284 2.76 14.27 5.09
N GLY A 285 1.52 13.86 5.34
CA GLY A 285 0.53 13.57 4.27
C GLY A 285 0.63 12.19 3.60
N LEU A 286 1.60 11.35 3.98
CA LEU A 286 1.77 9.95 3.56
C LEU A 286 1.63 8.97 4.73
N THR A 287 0.70 9.28 5.63
CA THR A 287 0.51 8.69 6.96
C THR A 287 0.28 7.18 7.02
N ILE A 288 -0.11 6.57 5.91
CA ILE A 288 -0.28 5.11 5.79
C ILE A 288 1.03 4.43 5.37
N ILE A 289 1.79 5.10 4.51
CA ILE A 289 3.00 4.58 3.88
C ILE A 289 4.15 4.52 4.89
N THR A 290 4.16 5.44 5.86
CA THR A 290 5.05 5.42 7.04
C THR A 290 5.02 4.11 7.81
N LEU A 291 3.89 3.39 7.78
CA LEU A 291 3.72 2.13 8.50
C LEU A 291 4.13 0.94 7.62
N MET A 292 3.92 1.07 6.31
CA MET A 292 4.12 0.01 5.33
C MET A 292 5.56 -0.15 4.90
N VAL A 293 6.19 0.95 4.47
CA VAL A 293 7.54 0.90 3.88
C VAL A 293 8.57 0.35 4.87
N PRO A 294 8.62 0.82 6.13
CA PRO A 294 9.57 0.26 7.11
C PRO A 294 9.33 -1.22 7.41
N ALA A 295 8.07 -1.65 7.53
CA ALA A 295 7.73 -3.04 7.80
C ALA A 295 8.10 -3.97 6.62
N LEU A 296 7.90 -3.52 5.38
CA LEU A 296 8.26 -4.28 4.19
C LEU A 296 9.79 -4.36 4.02
N LEU A 297 10.52 -3.27 4.29
CA LEU A 297 11.99 -3.25 4.35
C LEU A 297 12.50 -4.22 5.42
N ALA A 298 11.97 -4.17 6.64
CA ALA A 298 12.33 -5.07 7.74
C ALA A 298 12.09 -6.55 7.38
N ASN A 299 10.96 -6.84 6.73
CA ASN A 299 10.65 -8.20 6.28
C ASN A 299 11.62 -8.69 5.19
N ASP A 300 12.04 -7.85 4.24
CA ASP A 300 13.02 -8.26 3.24
C ASP A 300 14.43 -8.35 3.83
N ALA A 301 14.81 -7.44 4.74
CA ALA A 301 16.07 -7.53 5.48
C ALA A 301 16.20 -8.86 6.25
N GLN A 302 15.12 -9.32 6.87
CA GLN A 302 15.08 -10.65 7.50
C GLN A 302 15.28 -11.79 6.48
N ARG A 303 14.80 -11.64 5.23
CA ARG A 303 14.82 -12.72 4.22
C ARG A 303 16.13 -12.82 3.44
N GLN A 304 16.82 -11.71 3.20
CA GLN A 304 18.01 -11.66 2.34
C GLN A 304 19.19 -10.88 2.96
N GLY A 305 19.06 -10.38 4.19
CA GLY A 305 20.05 -9.51 4.82
C GLY A 305 19.84 -8.02 4.50
N TRP A 306 20.40 -7.17 5.35
CA TRP A 306 20.30 -5.71 5.22
C TRP A 306 21.00 -5.19 3.97
N GLU A 307 22.20 -5.67 3.66
CA GLU A 307 22.98 -5.23 2.50
C GLU A 307 22.21 -5.42 1.19
N LYS A 308 21.70 -6.63 0.94
CA LYS A 308 20.91 -6.92 -0.27
C LYS A 308 19.61 -6.12 -0.33
N THR A 309 19.01 -5.84 0.83
CA THR A 309 17.78 -5.05 0.93
C THR A 309 18.04 -3.57 0.66
N ALA A 310 19.14 -3.02 1.17
CA ALA A 310 19.57 -1.67 0.89
C ALA A 310 19.84 -1.50 -0.61
N TRP A 311 20.62 -2.39 -1.24
CA TRP A 311 20.86 -2.32 -2.68
C TRP A 311 19.59 -2.47 -3.51
N GLY A 312 18.75 -3.44 -3.20
CA GLY A 312 17.50 -3.66 -3.93
C GLY A 312 16.53 -2.48 -3.81
N ALA A 313 16.40 -1.89 -2.62
CA ALA A 313 15.55 -0.73 -2.38
C ALA A 313 16.10 0.52 -3.07
N THR A 314 17.41 0.79 -2.94
CA THR A 314 18.07 1.95 -3.54
C THR A 314 18.03 1.90 -5.07
N LEU A 315 18.38 0.77 -5.69
CA LEU A 315 18.33 0.65 -7.16
C LEU A 315 16.91 0.84 -7.71
N THR A 316 15.91 0.28 -7.03
CA THR A 316 14.51 0.43 -7.44
C THR A 316 14.02 1.87 -7.24
N ALA A 317 14.39 2.50 -6.13
CA ALA A 317 14.04 3.89 -5.84
C ALA A 317 14.72 4.86 -6.83
N LEU A 318 16.02 4.72 -7.07
CA LEU A 318 16.75 5.53 -8.04
C LEU A 318 16.21 5.36 -9.45
N GLY A 319 15.97 4.12 -9.89
CA GLY A 319 15.35 3.86 -11.19
C GLY A 319 13.97 4.53 -11.29
N THR A 320 13.15 4.44 -10.24
CA THR A 320 11.82 5.05 -10.23
C THR A 320 11.93 6.57 -10.24
N PHE A 321 12.81 7.15 -9.43
CA PHE A 321 13.09 8.58 -9.37
C PHE A 321 13.53 9.11 -10.73
N SER A 322 14.47 8.45 -11.41
CA SER A 322 14.95 8.85 -12.73
C SER A 322 13.84 8.81 -13.78
N VAL A 323 13.08 7.70 -13.84
CA VAL A 323 11.97 7.57 -14.82
C VAL A 323 10.89 8.62 -14.56
N MET A 324 10.54 8.90 -13.30
CA MET A 324 9.52 9.89 -12.98
C MET A 324 9.98 11.33 -13.26
N ASN A 325 11.25 11.67 -13.00
CA ASN A 325 11.76 13.00 -13.33
C ASN A 325 11.86 13.22 -14.85
N LEU A 326 12.29 12.22 -15.61
CA LEU A 326 12.28 12.29 -17.08
C LEU A 326 10.86 12.43 -17.63
N LEU A 327 9.91 11.65 -17.10
CA LEU A 327 8.50 11.77 -17.47
C LEU A 327 7.94 13.14 -17.11
N SER A 328 8.22 13.64 -15.91
CA SER A 328 7.80 14.97 -15.46
C SER A 328 8.33 16.06 -16.39
N ALA A 329 9.63 16.03 -16.71
CA ALA A 329 10.23 16.99 -17.65
C ALA A 329 9.57 16.93 -19.04
N ALA A 330 9.27 15.73 -19.55
CA ALA A 330 8.57 15.56 -20.82
C ALA A 330 7.13 16.09 -20.77
N LEU A 331 6.40 15.88 -19.66
CA LEU A 331 5.05 16.39 -19.49
C LEU A 331 5.00 17.91 -19.34
N ILE A 332 5.99 18.50 -18.65
CA ILE A 332 6.15 19.95 -18.54
C ILE A 332 6.47 20.56 -19.91
N ALA A 333 7.43 19.97 -20.64
CA ALA A 333 7.77 20.40 -21.99
C ALA A 333 6.58 20.28 -22.97
N GLY A 334 5.70 19.29 -22.74
CA GLY A 334 4.46 19.10 -23.49
C GLY A 334 3.27 19.95 -23.02
N GLY A 335 3.42 20.78 -21.99
CA GLY A 335 2.34 21.62 -21.44
C GLY A 335 1.22 20.84 -20.73
N ILE A 336 1.47 19.59 -20.34
CA ILE A 336 0.49 18.73 -19.64
C ILE A 336 0.58 18.90 -18.12
N LEU A 337 1.77 19.26 -17.62
CA LEU A 337 2.04 19.43 -16.19
C LEU A 337 2.66 20.82 -15.95
N GLU A 338 2.25 21.49 -14.89
CA GLU A 338 2.79 22.80 -14.50
C GLU A 338 4.18 22.63 -13.86
N ALA A 339 5.12 23.52 -14.20
CA ALA A 339 6.51 23.47 -13.75
C ALA A 339 6.67 23.74 -12.25
#